data_AF-A0A7C2IS15-F1
#
_entry.id   AF-A0A7C2IS15-F1
#
_cell.length_a   1.000
_cell.length_b   1.000
_cell.length_c   1.000
_cell.angle_alpha   90.00
_cell.angle_beta   90.00
_cell.angle_gamma   90.00
#
_symmetry.space_group_name_H-M   'P 1'
#
loop_
_entity.id
_entity.type
_entity.pdbx_description
1 polymer ?
#
loop_
_entity_poly.entity_id
_entity_poly.type
_entity_poly.pdbx_seq_one_letter_code
_entity_poly.pdbx_strand_id
1 'polypeptide(L)'
;MQIDHGKCVACGNCIPVCPMGAIYIDPGVNRATVNLDECVECYTCHRGMSKEHLNPTVIRTIRGLLKLLRIRFDPEPDVCPTDAIAPHDLTWPRVVRRAFSDPVVPHEATGVHGRGTEEVKTNDVTGRVNEGEAGFTIEFGRPGVGVRFRDIQKMTMALASLPVAFEKRNPVFSLMSDPATGTIREDILDEKVLSAIVELKTALEHVPTVLARVEEVAPQLDTILSIGVATRCDSQGGNQLEPLLKGEGYDFYRGKTNLGLGRRAAVAAA
;
A
#
# COMPACT_ATOMS: atom_id res chain seq x y z
N MET A 1 5.93 -13.87 6.29
CA MET A 1 5.61 -14.21 7.69
C MET A 1 5.43 -15.71 7.81
N GLN A 2 5.87 -16.31 8.92
CA GLN A 2 5.65 -17.72 9.23
C GLN A 2 5.10 -17.91 10.64
N ILE A 3 4.49 -19.07 10.85
CA ILE A 3 4.04 -19.54 12.14
C ILE A 3 4.82 -20.80 12.50
N ASP A 4 5.50 -20.78 13.64
CA ASP A 4 6.17 -21.94 14.21
C ASP A 4 5.11 -22.94 14.69
N HIS A 5 4.97 -24.05 13.98
CA HIS A 5 4.00 -25.10 14.29
C HIS A 5 4.30 -25.84 15.61
N GLY A 6 5.55 -25.83 16.06
CA GLY A 6 5.98 -26.38 17.36
C GLY A 6 5.48 -25.52 18.52
N LYS A 7 5.45 -24.19 18.32
CA LYS A 7 4.94 -23.23 19.31
C LYS A 7 3.44 -23.00 19.23
N CYS A 8 2.86 -23.01 18.03
CA CYS A 8 1.47 -22.64 17.82
C CYS A 8 0.50 -23.57 18.55
N VAL A 9 -0.52 -22.97 19.20
CA VAL A 9 -1.56 -23.67 19.97
C VAL A 9 -2.94 -23.61 19.32
N ALA A 10 -3.00 -23.10 18.09
CA ALA A 10 -4.23 -22.92 17.30
C ALA A 10 -5.32 -22.13 18.06
N CYS A 11 -4.95 -21.03 18.74
CA CYS A 11 -5.93 -20.16 19.42
C CYS A 11 -6.79 -19.35 18.44
N GLY A 12 -6.25 -19.00 17.27
CA GLY A 12 -6.95 -18.21 16.25
C GLY A 12 -6.81 -16.70 16.39
N ASN A 13 -6.21 -16.18 17.48
CA ASN A 13 -6.12 -14.73 17.75
C ASN A 13 -5.39 -13.94 16.66
N CYS A 14 -4.46 -14.57 15.94
CA CYS A 14 -3.72 -13.95 14.85
C CYS A 14 -4.54 -13.74 13.55
N ILE A 15 -5.68 -14.43 13.39
CA ILE A 15 -6.53 -14.36 12.20
C ILE A 15 -7.11 -12.94 12.02
N PRO A 16 -7.85 -12.37 12.99
CA PRO A 16 -8.42 -11.03 12.83
C PRO A 16 -7.37 -9.92 12.74
N VAL A 17 -6.15 -10.16 13.25
CA VAL A 17 -5.05 -9.19 13.19
C VAL A 17 -4.46 -9.06 11.79
N CYS A 18 -4.60 -10.08 10.93
CA CYS A 18 -4.08 -10.03 9.59
C CYS A 18 -4.97 -9.16 8.68
N PRO A 19 -4.51 -7.96 8.25
CA PRO A 19 -5.35 -7.09 7.42
C PRO A 19 -5.62 -7.66 6.03
N MET A 20 -4.85 -8.66 5.60
CA MET A 20 -5.02 -9.35 4.32
C MET A 20 -5.87 -10.62 4.44
N GLY A 21 -6.29 -11.03 5.64
CA GLY A 21 -6.94 -12.32 5.84
C GLY A 21 -6.06 -13.53 5.47
N ALA A 22 -4.73 -13.34 5.41
CA ALA A 22 -3.79 -14.36 4.94
C ALA A 22 -3.47 -15.44 5.99
N ILE A 23 -3.99 -15.33 7.22
CA ILE A 23 -3.74 -16.30 8.30
C ILE A 23 -5.02 -17.10 8.56
N TYR A 24 -4.91 -18.42 8.61
CA TYR A 24 -6.03 -19.33 8.86
C TYR A 24 -5.61 -20.50 9.75
N ILE A 25 -6.56 -21.18 10.39
CA ILE A 25 -6.27 -22.48 11.03
C ILE A 25 -6.37 -23.57 9.96
N ASP A 26 -5.24 -24.21 9.68
CA ASP A 26 -5.19 -25.34 8.77
C ASP A 26 -5.72 -26.59 9.51
N PRO A 27 -6.80 -27.24 9.00
CA PRO A 27 -7.39 -28.40 9.65
C PRO A 27 -6.53 -29.67 9.55
N GLY A 28 -5.65 -29.77 8.55
CA GLY A 28 -4.75 -30.91 8.35
C GLY A 28 -3.62 -30.95 9.38
N VAL A 29 -3.02 -29.79 9.68
CA VAL A 29 -1.97 -29.70 10.72
C VAL A 29 -2.51 -29.26 12.09
N ASN A 30 -3.76 -28.77 12.15
CA ASN A 30 -4.39 -28.17 13.32
C ASN A 30 -3.53 -27.06 13.95
N ARG A 31 -3.00 -26.17 13.09
CA ARG A 31 -2.16 -25.03 13.45
C ARG A 31 -2.55 -23.82 12.62
N ALA A 32 -2.29 -22.63 13.15
CA ALA A 32 -2.36 -21.43 12.34
C ALA A 32 -1.27 -21.47 11.26
N THR A 33 -1.64 -21.15 10.04
CA THR A 33 -0.79 -21.18 8.83
C THR A 33 -0.99 -19.87 8.07
N VAL A 34 0.05 -19.45 7.34
CA VAL A 34 0.01 -18.24 6.51
C VAL A 34 -0.08 -18.63 5.04
N ASN A 35 -1.08 -18.12 4.33
CA ASN A 35 -1.10 -18.13 2.87
C ASN A 35 -0.01 -17.18 2.37
N LEU A 36 1.10 -17.75 1.88
CA LEU A 36 2.27 -16.99 1.46
C LEU A 36 2.07 -16.20 0.17
N ASP A 37 1.08 -16.55 -0.65
CA ASP A 37 0.73 -15.82 -1.86
C ASP A 37 -0.10 -14.56 -1.53
N GLU A 38 -0.98 -14.65 -0.54
CA GLU A 38 -1.80 -13.52 -0.06
C GLU A 38 -1.08 -12.62 0.98
N CYS A 39 -0.07 -13.15 1.66
CA CYS A 39 0.70 -12.40 2.64
C CYS A 39 1.55 -11.31 1.97
N VAL A 40 1.25 -10.05 2.26
CA VAL A 40 1.95 -8.87 1.73
C VAL A 40 3.12 -8.40 2.61
N GLU A 41 3.54 -9.20 3.60
CA GLU A 41 4.66 -8.85 4.50
C GLU A 41 4.51 -7.47 5.18
N CYS A 42 3.30 -7.12 5.66
CA CYS A 42 3.03 -5.86 6.38
C CYS A 42 3.49 -5.84 7.84
N TYR A 43 3.89 -7.01 8.39
CA TYR A 43 4.35 -7.20 9.77
C TYR A 43 3.33 -6.85 10.87
N THR A 44 2.08 -6.53 10.52
CA THR A 44 1.02 -6.21 11.50
C THR A 44 0.80 -7.32 12.51
N CYS A 45 0.73 -8.58 12.07
CA CYS A 45 0.54 -9.71 12.99
C CYS A 45 1.74 -9.96 13.92
N HIS A 46 2.96 -9.54 13.54
CA HIS A 46 4.15 -9.72 14.35
C HIS A 46 4.35 -8.59 15.36
N ARG A 47 4.04 -7.35 14.97
CA ARG A 47 4.23 -6.15 15.83
C ARG A 47 3.00 -5.74 16.62
N GLY A 48 1.82 -5.99 16.07
CA GLY A 48 0.54 -5.58 16.66
C GLY A 48 0.06 -6.53 17.75
N MET A 49 0.66 -7.72 17.88
CA MET A 49 0.28 -8.70 18.89
C MET A 49 1.20 -8.69 20.11
N SER A 50 0.61 -8.79 21.29
CA SER A 50 1.31 -9.04 22.55
C SER A 50 1.78 -10.50 22.61
N LYS A 51 2.86 -10.77 23.36
CA LYS A 51 3.53 -12.07 23.44
C LYS A 51 3.74 -12.47 24.90
N GLU A 52 3.27 -13.66 25.28
CA GLU A 52 3.38 -14.15 26.67
C GLU A 52 4.44 -15.24 26.87
N HIS A 53 4.94 -15.84 25.78
CA HIS A 53 5.97 -16.87 25.81
C HIS A 53 5.66 -18.11 26.69
N LEU A 54 4.38 -18.45 26.84
CA LEU A 54 3.91 -19.63 27.56
C LEU A 54 4.43 -20.93 26.91
N ASN A 55 4.55 -21.98 27.72
CA ASN A 55 4.99 -23.29 27.23
C ASN A 55 3.93 -23.92 26.28
N PRO A 56 4.26 -24.18 25.00
CA PRO A 56 3.31 -24.69 24.02
C PRO A 56 2.67 -26.02 24.39
N THR A 57 3.42 -26.93 25.02
CA THR A 57 2.95 -28.25 25.41
C THR A 57 1.93 -28.13 26.53
N VAL A 58 2.23 -27.32 27.55
CA VAL A 58 1.32 -27.08 28.69
C VAL A 58 -0.01 -26.51 28.21
N ILE A 59 0.03 -25.47 27.38
CA ILE A 59 -1.17 -24.82 26.86
C ILE A 59 -1.99 -25.78 25.98
N ARG A 60 -1.35 -26.58 25.12
CA ARG A 60 -2.05 -27.60 24.32
C ARG A 60 -2.72 -28.65 25.20
N THR A 61 -2.07 -29.12 26.26
CA THR A 61 -2.65 -30.09 27.21
C THR A 61 -3.87 -29.50 27.92
N ILE A 62 -3.75 -28.28 28.47
CA ILE A 62 -4.87 -27.60 29.14
C ILE A 62 -6.04 -27.41 28.18
N ARG A 63 -5.79 -26.92 26.96
CA ARG A 63 -6.82 -26.75 25.92
C ARG A 63 -7.52 -28.07 25.58
N GLY A 64 -6.76 -29.17 25.50
CA GLY A 64 -7.30 -30.51 25.25
C GLY A 64 -8.25 -30.97 26.36
N LEU A 65 -7.85 -30.79 27.63
CA LEU A 65 -8.68 -31.12 28.79
C LEU A 65 -9.94 -30.27 28.86
N LEU A 66 -9.82 -28.95 28.67
CA LEU A 66 -10.97 -28.03 28.64
C LEU A 66 -11.95 -28.36 27.52
N LYS A 67 -11.45 -28.76 26.34
CA LYS A 67 -12.28 -29.20 25.21
C LYS A 67 -13.17 -30.40 25.56
N LEU A 68 -12.69 -31.34 26.37
CA LEU A 68 -13.48 -32.49 26.84
C LEU A 68 -14.69 -32.04 27.67
N LEU A 69 -14.52 -30.98 28.46
CA LEU A 69 -15.56 -30.35 29.27
C LEU A 69 -16.40 -29.32 28.48
N ARG A 70 -16.18 -29.19 27.17
CA ARG A 70 -16.77 -28.15 26.31
C ARG A 70 -16.48 -26.72 26.77
N ILE A 71 -15.37 -26.52 27.48
CA ILE A 71 -14.88 -25.20 27.88
C ILE A 71 -13.90 -24.72 26.81
N ARG A 72 -14.13 -23.51 26.29
CA ARG A 72 -13.25 -22.89 25.30
C ARG A 72 -12.16 -22.10 26.00
N PHE A 73 -10.90 -22.39 25.67
CA PHE A 73 -9.79 -21.52 25.99
C PHE A 73 -9.74 -20.38 24.99
N ASP A 74 -10.12 -19.18 25.42
CA ASP A 74 -10.14 -17.96 24.63
C ASP A 74 -9.15 -16.97 25.27
N PRO A 75 -7.88 -16.93 24.81
CA PRO A 75 -6.93 -15.96 25.32
C PRO A 75 -7.35 -14.56 24.88
N GLU A 76 -6.89 -13.54 25.60
CA GLU A 76 -7.18 -12.14 25.27
C GLU A 76 -6.93 -11.87 23.77
N PRO A 77 -7.84 -11.13 23.09
CA PRO A 77 -7.64 -10.72 21.71
C PRO A 77 -6.26 -10.09 21.52
N ASP A 78 -5.68 -10.27 20.33
CA ASP A 78 -4.36 -9.72 19.98
C ASP A 78 -3.16 -10.26 20.79
N VAL A 79 -3.35 -11.32 21.59
CA VAL A 79 -2.25 -12.03 22.27
C VAL A 79 -1.86 -13.32 21.55
N CYS A 80 -0.56 -13.50 21.30
CA CYS A 80 0.02 -14.78 20.96
C CYS A 80 0.59 -15.43 22.24
N PRO A 81 -0.08 -16.46 22.81
CA PRO A 81 0.31 -17.00 24.11
C PRO A 81 1.72 -17.60 24.09
N THR A 82 2.18 -18.11 22.95
CA THR A 82 3.42 -18.88 22.83
C THR A 82 4.46 -18.24 21.92
N ASP A 83 4.23 -17.00 21.47
CA ASP A 83 5.11 -16.28 20.53
C ASP A 83 5.48 -17.13 19.30
N ALA A 84 4.45 -17.62 18.61
CA ALA A 84 4.59 -18.50 17.46
C ALA A 84 4.78 -17.76 16.12
N ILE A 85 4.58 -16.44 16.06
CA ILE A 85 4.65 -15.65 14.81
C ILE A 85 6.07 -15.12 14.63
N ALA A 86 6.72 -15.52 13.55
CA ALA A 86 8.09 -15.12 13.23
C ALA A 86 8.19 -14.52 11.81
N PRO A 87 9.11 -13.57 11.61
CA PRO A 87 9.46 -13.13 10.27
C PRO A 87 10.19 -14.23 9.47
N HIS A 88 10.14 -14.11 8.15
CA HIS A 88 11.05 -14.83 7.26
C HIS A 88 12.24 -13.94 6.94
N ASP A 89 13.37 -14.56 6.63
CA ASP A 89 14.43 -13.90 5.86
C ASP A 89 13.89 -13.69 4.44
N LEU A 90 13.53 -12.44 4.15
CA LEU A 90 12.96 -12.08 2.86
C LEU A 90 14.11 -11.91 1.84
N THR A 91 14.01 -12.64 0.74
CA THR A 91 14.88 -12.46 -0.42
C THR A 91 14.13 -11.74 -1.54
N TRP A 92 14.86 -11.19 -2.50
CA TRP A 92 14.28 -10.70 -3.73
C TRP A 92 13.52 -11.83 -4.47
N PRO A 93 12.33 -11.59 -5.06
CA PRO A 93 11.57 -10.33 -5.13
C PRO A 93 10.64 -10.06 -3.93
N ARG A 94 10.47 -11.02 -3.01
CA ARG A 94 9.51 -10.93 -1.88
C ARG A 94 9.76 -9.74 -0.94
N VAL A 95 10.99 -9.24 -0.85
CA VAL A 95 11.33 -8.00 -0.11
C VAL A 95 10.48 -6.79 -0.55
N VAL A 96 10.05 -6.76 -1.83
CA VAL A 96 9.21 -5.70 -2.37
C VAL A 96 7.86 -5.65 -1.64
N ARG A 97 7.29 -6.80 -1.28
CA ARG A 97 6.04 -6.85 -0.50
C ARG A 97 6.13 -6.03 0.76
N ARG A 98 7.24 -6.21 1.51
CA ARG A 98 7.50 -5.50 2.76
C ARG A 98 7.67 -4.01 2.52
N ALA A 99 8.45 -3.61 1.52
CA ALA A 99 8.69 -2.20 1.22
C ALA A 99 7.39 -1.41 0.99
N PHE A 100 6.40 -2.01 0.30
CA PHE A 100 5.11 -1.34 0.03
C PHE A 100 4.04 -1.54 1.12
N SER A 101 4.24 -2.48 2.06
CA SER A 101 3.18 -2.88 2.99
C SER A 101 3.51 -2.60 4.45
N ASP A 102 4.78 -2.61 4.82
CA ASP A 102 5.27 -2.33 6.17
C ASP A 102 5.47 -0.82 6.35
N PRO A 103 4.66 -0.13 7.18
CA PRO A 103 4.77 1.32 7.37
C PRO A 103 6.08 1.80 8.01
N VAL A 104 6.89 0.90 8.59
CA VAL A 104 8.14 1.25 9.28
C VAL A 104 9.35 1.11 8.36
N VAL A 105 9.21 0.44 7.22
CA VAL A 105 10.33 0.20 6.30
C VAL A 105 10.38 1.32 5.25
N PRO A 106 11.50 2.02 5.09
CA PRO A 106 11.69 2.95 3.97
C PRO A 106 11.92 2.18 2.68
N HIS A 107 11.58 2.78 1.54
CA HIS A 107 11.98 2.26 0.24
C HIS A 107 13.47 2.54 0.01
N GLU A 108 14.29 1.49 -0.10
CA GLU A 108 15.76 1.61 -0.23
C GLU A 108 16.21 2.50 -1.39
N ALA A 109 15.46 2.50 -2.50
CA ALA A 109 15.78 3.29 -3.69
C ALA A 109 15.45 4.78 -3.57
N THR A 110 14.46 5.17 -2.75
CA THR A 110 13.99 6.56 -2.68
C THR A 110 14.29 7.22 -1.34
N GLY A 111 14.59 6.45 -0.29
CA GLY A 111 14.78 6.95 1.08
C GLY A 111 13.50 7.53 1.70
N VAL A 112 12.37 7.49 0.98
CA VAL A 112 11.08 8.01 1.44
C VAL A 112 10.35 6.92 2.22
N HIS A 113 9.82 7.31 3.39
CA HIS A 113 8.90 6.48 4.15
C HIS A 113 7.50 6.53 3.52
N GLY A 114 6.91 5.36 3.26
CA GLY A 114 5.54 5.23 2.76
C GLY A 114 5.43 4.89 1.28
N ARG A 115 4.20 4.62 0.83
CA ARG A 115 3.89 4.00 -0.49
C ARG A 115 3.95 4.96 -1.69
N GLY A 116 4.27 6.23 -1.44
CA GLY A 116 4.35 7.33 -2.40
C GLY A 116 5.29 8.41 -1.84
N THR A 117 5.36 9.55 -2.52
CA THR A 117 6.19 10.68 -2.10
C THR A 117 5.43 11.61 -1.14
N GLU A 118 6.09 12.69 -0.70
CA GLU A 118 5.43 13.80 -0.01
C GLU A 118 4.51 14.63 -0.95
N GLU A 119 4.57 14.35 -2.27
CA GLU A 119 3.65 14.85 -3.31
C GLU A 119 3.37 16.37 -3.25
N VAL A 120 2.08 16.73 -3.28
CA VAL A 120 1.57 18.10 -3.22
C VAL A 120 1.67 18.69 -1.80
N LYS A 121 1.83 17.85 -0.77
CA LYS A 121 1.89 18.31 0.63
C LYS A 121 3.12 19.18 0.88
N THR A 122 4.15 19.02 0.07
CA THR A 122 5.36 19.84 0.09
C THR A 122 5.51 20.68 -1.18
N ASN A 123 4.43 20.92 -1.94
CA ASN A 123 4.49 21.68 -3.20
C ASN A 123 4.93 23.14 -3.00
N ASP A 124 4.63 23.72 -1.85
CA ASP A 124 5.07 25.04 -1.43
C ASP A 124 6.61 25.16 -1.41
N VAL A 125 7.29 24.12 -0.92
CA VAL A 125 8.76 24.07 -0.90
C VAL A 125 9.38 23.42 -2.15
N THR A 126 8.71 22.44 -2.78
CA THR A 126 9.28 21.68 -3.91
C THR A 126 8.96 22.29 -5.27
N GLY A 127 7.82 22.96 -5.43
CA GLY A 127 7.38 23.50 -6.72
C GLY A 127 7.12 22.44 -7.78
N ARG A 128 6.70 21.25 -7.36
CA ARG A 128 6.50 20.11 -8.25
C ARG A 128 5.37 20.32 -9.27
N VAL A 129 4.25 20.89 -8.82
CA VAL A 129 3.06 21.24 -9.62
C VAL A 129 2.94 22.75 -9.68
N ASN A 130 3.08 23.31 -10.88
CA ASN A 130 2.93 24.74 -11.14
C ASN A 130 1.48 25.11 -11.49
N GLU A 131 1.21 26.41 -11.58
CA GLU A 131 -0.05 26.90 -12.14
C GLU A 131 -0.17 26.41 -13.59
N GLY A 132 -1.35 25.94 -14.00
CA GLY A 132 -1.55 25.30 -15.31
C GLY A 132 -1.27 23.79 -15.33
N GLU A 133 -0.64 23.23 -14.29
CA GLU A 133 -0.34 21.80 -14.19
C GLU A 133 -1.27 21.09 -13.19
N ALA A 134 -1.41 19.78 -13.38
CA ALA A 134 -2.10 18.88 -12.47
C ALA A 134 -1.18 17.71 -12.08
N GLY A 135 -1.14 17.42 -10.77
CA GLY A 135 -0.56 16.20 -10.22
C GLY A 135 -1.64 15.16 -9.97
N PHE A 136 -1.36 13.91 -10.30
CA PHE A 136 -2.22 12.76 -10.02
C PHE A 136 -1.54 11.81 -9.06
N THR A 137 -2.37 11.26 -8.18
CA THR A 137 -2.05 10.22 -7.21
C THR A 137 -3.03 9.08 -7.47
N ILE A 138 -2.58 8.00 -8.10
CA ILE A 138 -3.41 6.84 -8.37
C ILE A 138 -2.97 5.75 -7.39
N GLU A 139 -3.76 5.56 -6.34
CA GLU A 139 -3.50 4.55 -5.32
C GLU A 139 -4.23 3.26 -5.66
N PHE A 140 -3.51 2.15 -5.58
CA PHE A 140 -3.98 0.80 -5.81
C PHE A 140 -3.94 0.02 -4.50
N GLY A 141 -4.92 -0.85 -4.27
CA GLY A 141 -4.94 -1.77 -3.15
C GLY A 141 -5.54 -1.19 -1.87
N ARG A 142 -6.13 -2.08 -1.08
CA ARG A 142 -6.73 -1.83 0.24
C ARG A 142 -6.53 -3.05 1.12
N PRO A 143 -6.59 -2.93 2.46
CA PRO A 143 -6.70 -4.09 3.35
C PRO A 143 -7.78 -5.07 2.86
N GLY A 144 -7.47 -6.36 2.89
CA GLY A 144 -8.33 -7.45 2.40
C GLY A 144 -8.22 -7.75 0.91
N VAL A 145 -7.80 -6.78 0.08
CA VAL A 145 -7.73 -6.95 -1.39
C VAL A 145 -6.28 -6.92 -1.89
N GLY A 146 -5.50 -5.91 -1.49
CA GLY A 146 -4.15 -5.67 -2.00
C GLY A 146 -4.11 -5.38 -3.50
N VAL A 147 -2.93 -5.46 -4.10
CA VAL A 147 -2.73 -5.34 -5.56
C VAL A 147 -1.47 -6.09 -5.98
N ARG A 148 -1.42 -6.60 -7.21
CA ARG A 148 -0.19 -7.13 -7.83
C ARG A 148 0.40 -6.16 -8.83
N PHE A 149 1.73 -6.18 -8.99
CA PHE A 149 2.41 -5.27 -9.92
C PHE A 149 1.98 -5.43 -11.37
N ARG A 150 1.53 -6.61 -11.81
CA ARG A 150 0.93 -6.78 -13.15
C ARG A 150 -0.31 -5.91 -13.38
N ASP A 151 -1.12 -5.67 -12.35
CA ASP A 151 -2.30 -4.81 -12.48
C ASP A 151 -1.91 -3.33 -12.44
N ILE A 152 -0.89 -2.98 -11.64
CA ILE A 152 -0.28 -1.64 -11.69
C ILE A 152 0.32 -1.38 -13.09
N GLN A 153 1.02 -2.36 -13.67
CA GLN A 153 1.62 -2.25 -14.99
C GLN A 153 0.57 -2.00 -16.08
N LYS A 154 -0.56 -2.70 -16.06
CA LYS A 154 -1.65 -2.45 -17.02
C LYS A 154 -2.05 -0.97 -17.02
N MET A 155 -2.20 -0.38 -15.83
CA MET A 155 -2.52 1.04 -15.69
C MET A 155 -1.37 1.94 -16.14
N THR A 156 -0.13 1.69 -15.72
CA THR A 156 1.00 2.53 -16.10
C THR A 156 1.28 2.50 -17.59
N MET A 157 1.17 1.35 -18.26
CA MET A 157 1.29 1.24 -19.71
C MET A 157 0.19 2.01 -20.44
N ALA A 158 -1.05 1.92 -19.95
CA ALA A 158 -2.17 2.65 -20.51
C ALA A 158 -1.99 4.19 -20.38
N LEU A 159 -1.46 4.64 -19.25
CA LEU A 159 -1.19 6.06 -18.99
C LEU A 159 0.05 6.60 -19.72
N ALA A 160 1.07 5.77 -19.96
CA ALA A 160 2.29 6.16 -20.67
C ALA A 160 2.04 6.64 -22.11
N SER A 161 0.92 6.21 -22.71
CA SER A 161 0.49 6.68 -24.05
C SER A 161 -0.05 8.11 -24.07
N LEU A 162 -0.27 8.73 -22.92
CA LEU A 162 -0.79 10.09 -22.75
C LEU A 162 0.34 11.09 -22.52
N PRO A 163 0.11 12.41 -22.71
CA PRO A 163 1.09 13.46 -22.41
C PRO A 163 1.28 13.66 -20.88
N VAL A 164 1.78 12.63 -20.20
CA VAL A 164 2.01 12.61 -18.75
C VAL A 164 3.49 12.33 -18.46
N ALA A 165 3.95 12.79 -17.30
CA ALA A 165 5.27 12.47 -16.78
C ALA A 165 5.14 11.75 -15.44
N PHE A 166 5.64 10.51 -15.35
CA PHE A 166 5.73 9.81 -14.07
C PHE A 166 6.74 10.47 -13.13
N GLU A 167 6.43 10.46 -11.83
CA GLU A 167 7.29 11.05 -10.81
C GLU A 167 8.53 10.19 -10.55
N LYS A 168 9.71 10.78 -10.78
CA LYS A 168 10.99 10.09 -10.65
C LYS A 168 11.31 9.62 -9.23
N ARG A 169 10.82 10.33 -8.21
CA ARG A 169 11.03 9.98 -6.80
C ARG A 169 9.99 9.01 -6.23
N ASN A 170 8.97 8.65 -7.01
CA ASN A 170 7.95 7.71 -6.56
C ASN A 170 8.52 6.27 -6.54
N PRO A 171 8.22 5.46 -5.51
CA PRO A 171 8.74 4.10 -5.42
C PRO A 171 8.42 3.20 -6.61
N VAL A 172 7.23 3.33 -7.22
CA VAL A 172 6.86 2.52 -8.40
C VAL A 172 7.71 2.90 -9.60
N PHE A 173 8.04 4.19 -9.78
CA PHE A 173 8.93 4.63 -10.86
C PHE A 173 10.30 3.96 -10.80
N SER A 174 10.85 3.79 -9.59
CA SER A 174 12.15 3.11 -9.41
C SER A 174 12.15 1.62 -9.79
N LEU A 175 10.95 1.04 -9.96
CA LEU A 175 10.75 -0.35 -10.37
C LEU A 175 10.36 -0.49 -11.85
N MET A 176 10.23 0.62 -12.58
CA MET A 176 9.98 0.61 -14.02
C MET A 176 11.25 0.22 -14.77
N SER A 177 11.16 -0.79 -15.63
CA SER A 177 12.22 -1.14 -16.58
C SER A 177 12.26 -0.16 -17.76
N ASP A 178 11.09 0.34 -18.17
CA ASP A 178 10.95 1.39 -19.18
C ASP A 178 9.82 2.36 -18.77
N PRO A 179 10.18 3.54 -18.23
CA PRO A 179 9.20 4.56 -17.87
C PRO A 179 8.45 5.17 -19.08
N ALA A 180 9.02 5.12 -20.29
CA ALA A 180 8.39 5.69 -21.48
C ALA A 180 7.21 4.84 -21.97
N THR A 181 7.28 3.52 -21.76
CA THR A 181 6.17 2.59 -22.02
C THR A 181 5.37 2.27 -20.77
N GLY A 182 5.79 2.74 -19.59
CA GLY A 182 5.17 2.42 -18.31
C GLY A 182 5.38 0.95 -17.89
N THR A 183 6.40 0.27 -18.43
CA THR A 183 6.67 -1.14 -18.15
C THR A 183 7.40 -1.30 -16.82
N ILE A 184 6.92 -2.23 -16.00
CA ILE A 184 7.51 -2.61 -14.71
C ILE A 184 8.39 -3.85 -14.92
N ARG A 185 9.47 -3.95 -14.15
CA ARG A 185 10.36 -5.13 -14.20
C ARG A 185 9.58 -6.44 -14.03
N GLU A 186 9.88 -7.41 -14.89
CA GLU A 186 9.09 -8.65 -15.01
C GLU A 186 9.14 -9.53 -13.76
N ASP A 187 10.27 -9.54 -13.06
CA ASP A 187 10.54 -10.39 -11.90
C ASP A 187 9.75 -10.01 -10.63
N ILE A 188 8.96 -8.93 -10.64
CA ILE A 188 8.08 -8.54 -9.53
C ILE A 188 6.59 -8.56 -9.88
N LEU A 189 6.21 -8.85 -11.13
CA LEU A 189 4.83 -8.66 -11.60
C LEU A 189 3.80 -9.46 -10.79
N ASP A 190 4.21 -10.60 -10.25
CA ASP A 190 3.36 -11.47 -9.43
C ASP A 190 3.44 -11.17 -7.93
N GLU A 191 4.30 -10.24 -7.50
CA GLU A 191 4.37 -9.84 -6.10
C GLU A 191 3.12 -9.03 -5.70
N LYS A 192 2.49 -9.45 -4.59
CA LYS A 192 1.31 -8.80 -4.03
C LYS A 192 1.70 -7.84 -2.90
N VAL A 193 1.23 -6.61 -2.96
CA VAL A 193 1.46 -5.55 -1.96
C VAL A 193 0.14 -5.07 -1.35
N LEU A 194 0.20 -4.47 -0.17
CA LEU A 194 -0.97 -3.91 0.51
C LEU A 194 -1.58 -2.74 -0.28
N SER A 195 -0.73 -1.77 -0.61
CA SER A 195 -1.06 -0.69 -1.53
C SER A 195 0.19 -0.13 -2.19
N ALA A 196 0.01 0.50 -3.35
CA ALA A 196 1.05 1.23 -4.07
C ALA A 196 0.44 2.48 -4.70
N ILE A 197 1.22 3.53 -4.84
CA ILE A 197 0.77 4.77 -5.47
C ILE A 197 1.61 5.01 -6.72
N VAL A 198 0.93 5.19 -7.85
CA VAL A 198 1.53 5.74 -9.06
C VAL A 198 1.26 7.24 -9.08
N GLU A 199 2.34 8.00 -9.23
CA GLU A 199 2.28 9.45 -9.29
C GLU A 199 2.68 9.94 -10.66
N LEU A 200 1.91 10.87 -11.21
CA LEU A 200 2.21 11.52 -12.48
C LEU A 200 1.86 13.00 -12.46
N LYS A 201 2.40 13.72 -13.42
CA LYS A 201 2.11 15.13 -13.68
C LYS A 201 1.70 15.31 -15.13
N THR A 202 0.77 16.23 -15.36
CA THR A 202 0.28 16.60 -16.70
C THR A 202 -0.16 18.06 -16.73
N ALA A 203 -0.53 18.58 -17.89
CA ALA A 203 -1.22 19.86 -18.03
C ALA A 203 -2.68 19.75 -17.58
N LEU A 204 -3.25 20.83 -17.02
CA LEU A 204 -4.64 20.85 -16.55
C LEU A 204 -5.64 20.43 -17.64
N GLU A 205 -5.40 20.83 -18.89
CA GLU A 205 -6.24 20.47 -20.05
C GLU A 205 -6.34 18.98 -20.33
N HIS A 206 -5.37 18.18 -19.86
CA HIS A 206 -5.36 16.73 -20.05
C HIS A 206 -5.99 15.95 -18.87
N VAL A 207 -6.43 16.64 -17.80
CA VAL A 207 -7.07 15.99 -16.64
C VAL A 207 -8.25 15.11 -17.05
N PRO A 208 -9.22 15.57 -17.87
CA PRO A 208 -10.31 14.73 -18.36
C PRO A 208 -9.83 13.45 -19.06
N THR A 209 -8.84 13.58 -19.95
CA THR A 209 -8.30 12.45 -20.72
C THR A 209 -7.63 11.42 -19.82
N VAL A 210 -6.91 11.86 -18.79
CA VAL A 210 -6.29 10.95 -17.81
C VAL A 210 -7.36 10.25 -16.99
N LEU A 211 -8.37 10.97 -16.49
CA LEU A 211 -9.48 10.37 -15.72
C LEU A 211 -10.23 9.32 -16.53
N ALA A 212 -10.62 9.64 -17.77
CA ALA A 212 -11.29 8.72 -18.67
C ALA A 212 -10.46 7.45 -18.93
N ARG A 213 -9.13 7.60 -19.11
CA ARG A 213 -8.24 6.44 -19.31
C ARG A 213 -8.13 5.58 -18.04
N VAL A 214 -8.12 6.19 -16.85
CA VAL A 214 -8.13 5.43 -15.59
C VAL A 214 -9.44 4.66 -15.43
N GLU A 215 -10.58 5.29 -15.71
CA GLU A 215 -11.90 4.64 -15.65
C GLU A 215 -12.06 3.51 -16.67
N GLU A 216 -11.49 3.65 -17.86
CA GLU A 216 -11.46 2.61 -18.90
C GLU A 216 -10.70 1.35 -18.43
N VAL A 217 -9.59 1.54 -17.72
CA VAL A 217 -8.71 0.44 -17.29
C VAL A 217 -9.15 -0.17 -15.96
N ALA A 218 -9.77 0.61 -15.08
CA ALA A 218 -10.15 0.20 -13.72
C ALA A 218 -10.91 -1.15 -13.65
N PRO A 219 -11.92 -1.45 -14.51
CA PRO A 219 -12.66 -2.72 -14.48
C PRO A 219 -11.82 -3.95 -14.83
N GLN A 220 -10.62 -3.76 -15.38
CA GLN A 220 -9.72 -4.83 -15.82
C GLN A 220 -8.71 -5.24 -14.74
N LEU A 221 -8.74 -4.57 -13.59
CA LEU A 221 -7.82 -4.77 -12.48
C LEU A 221 -8.52 -5.50 -11.33
N ASP A 222 -7.84 -6.49 -10.76
CA ASP A 222 -8.31 -7.20 -9.57
C ASP A 222 -7.86 -6.46 -8.29
N THR A 223 -8.32 -5.22 -8.15
CA THR A 223 -7.98 -4.37 -6.99
C THR A 223 -8.98 -3.23 -6.81
N ILE A 224 -8.79 -2.45 -5.74
CA ILE A 224 -9.49 -1.20 -5.50
C ILE A 224 -8.58 -0.04 -5.87
N LEU A 225 -9.12 0.94 -6.60
CA LEU A 225 -8.44 2.17 -6.97
C LEU A 225 -8.96 3.36 -6.15
N SER A 226 -8.09 4.32 -5.91
CA SER A 226 -8.48 5.65 -5.42
C SER A 226 -7.62 6.71 -6.09
N ILE A 227 -8.25 7.76 -6.58
CA ILE A 227 -7.58 8.80 -7.37
C ILE A 227 -7.59 10.09 -6.55
N GLY A 228 -6.43 10.73 -6.47
CA GLY A 228 -6.26 12.11 -6.06
C GLY A 228 -5.80 12.94 -7.25
N VAL A 229 -6.40 14.11 -7.44
CA VAL A 229 -5.95 15.11 -8.42
C VAL A 229 -5.69 16.41 -7.66
N ALA A 230 -4.56 17.04 -7.96
CA ALA A 230 -4.13 18.25 -7.28
C ALA A 230 -3.62 19.27 -8.29
N THR A 231 -3.91 20.55 -8.04
CA THR A 231 -3.36 21.66 -8.80
C THR A 231 -2.87 22.75 -7.85
N ARG A 232 -2.08 23.68 -8.36
CA ARG A 232 -1.73 24.90 -7.64
C ARG A 232 -2.82 25.94 -7.89
N CYS A 233 -3.40 26.45 -6.80
CA CYS A 233 -4.33 27.58 -6.89
C CYS A 233 -3.60 28.83 -7.42
N ASP A 234 -4.34 29.68 -8.13
CA ASP A 234 -3.82 30.97 -8.59
C ASP A 234 -3.61 31.95 -7.42
N SER A 235 -3.07 33.14 -7.75
CA SER A 235 -2.82 34.21 -6.76
C SER A 235 -4.05 34.71 -5.99
N GLN A 236 -5.26 34.46 -6.49
CA GLN A 236 -6.52 34.82 -5.85
C GLN A 236 -7.13 33.65 -5.06
N GLY A 237 -6.44 32.51 -5.01
CA GLY A 237 -6.94 31.28 -4.40
C GLY A 237 -7.89 30.49 -5.30
N GLY A 238 -8.01 30.85 -6.58
CA GLY A 238 -8.84 30.18 -7.56
C GLY A 238 -8.37 28.76 -7.86
N ASN A 239 -9.30 27.81 -7.83
CA ASN A 239 -9.05 26.40 -8.13
C ASN A 239 -9.49 26.08 -9.57
N GLN A 240 -8.53 26.05 -10.49
CA GLN A 240 -8.80 25.76 -11.91
C GLN A 240 -9.17 24.29 -12.18
N LEU A 241 -8.91 23.39 -11.23
CA LEU A 241 -9.26 21.97 -11.33
C LEU A 241 -10.74 21.72 -11.04
N GLU A 242 -11.37 22.53 -10.18
CA GLU A 242 -12.77 22.39 -9.80
C GLU A 242 -13.75 22.36 -10.98
N PRO A 243 -13.74 23.34 -11.91
CA PRO A 243 -14.67 23.32 -13.05
C PRO A 243 -14.44 22.12 -13.97
N LEU A 244 -13.20 21.64 -14.10
CA LEU A 244 -12.88 20.45 -14.89
C LEU A 244 -13.49 19.19 -14.26
N LEU A 245 -13.27 18.98 -12.97
CA LEU A 245 -13.83 17.83 -12.25
C LEU A 245 -15.36 17.82 -12.26
N LYS A 246 -16.00 18.98 -12.07
CA LYS A 246 -17.45 19.12 -12.18
C LYS A 246 -17.96 18.84 -13.59
N GLY A 247 -17.21 19.25 -14.63
CA GLY A 247 -17.51 18.95 -16.03
C GLY A 247 -17.50 17.45 -16.33
N GLU A 248 -16.59 16.69 -15.70
CA GLU A 248 -16.53 15.23 -15.77
C GLU A 248 -17.52 14.51 -14.83
N GLY A 249 -18.36 15.26 -14.10
CA GLY A 249 -19.37 14.69 -13.20
C GLY A 249 -18.86 14.29 -11.81
N TYR A 250 -17.66 14.72 -11.42
CA TYR A 250 -17.14 14.48 -10.06
C TYR A 250 -17.51 15.63 -9.13
N ASP A 251 -18.38 15.33 -8.17
CA ASP A 251 -18.66 16.21 -7.05
C ASP A 251 -17.67 15.99 -5.91
N PHE A 252 -17.13 17.08 -5.37
CA PHE A 252 -16.30 17.04 -4.17
C PHE A 252 -16.63 18.21 -3.25
N TYR A 253 -16.57 17.96 -1.94
CA TYR A 253 -16.96 18.94 -0.92
C TYR A 253 -15.77 19.55 -0.20
N ARG A 254 -14.64 18.83 -0.13
CA ARG A 254 -13.45 19.22 0.64
C ARG A 254 -12.19 18.72 -0.05
N GLY A 255 -11.23 19.60 -0.22
CA GLY A 255 -9.87 19.28 -0.64
C GLY A 255 -8.88 19.44 0.51
N LYS A 256 -7.70 18.83 0.37
CA LYS A 256 -6.55 19.15 1.22
C LYS A 256 -5.83 20.34 0.61
N THR A 257 -5.87 21.49 1.29
CA THR A 257 -5.20 22.71 0.84
C THR A 257 -3.84 22.84 1.53
N ASN A 258 -2.78 22.89 0.74
CA ASN A 258 -1.47 23.33 1.23
C ASN A 258 -1.52 24.86 1.39
N LEU A 259 -1.25 25.35 2.61
CA LEU A 259 -1.35 26.78 2.95
C LEU A 259 -0.18 27.63 2.43
N GLY A 260 0.86 27.02 1.86
CA GLY A 260 1.99 27.78 1.31
C GLY A 260 2.92 28.37 2.37
N LEU A 261 2.94 27.81 3.58
CA LEU A 261 3.72 28.34 4.71
C LEU A 261 5.19 27.94 4.67
N GLY A 262 5.54 26.91 3.89
CA GLY A 262 6.91 26.45 3.72
C GLY A 262 7.75 27.46 2.95
N ARG A 263 8.99 27.66 3.41
CA ARG A 263 9.96 28.53 2.74
C ARG A 263 10.96 27.68 2.00
N ARG A 264 11.14 27.96 0.71
CA ARG A 264 12.27 27.38 -0.04
C ARG A 264 13.57 27.90 0.56
N ALA A 265 14.53 27.00 0.77
CA ALA A 265 15.89 27.43 0.98
C ALA A 265 16.29 28.29 -0.23
N ALA A 266 16.89 29.47 0.01
CA ALA A 266 17.42 30.28 -1.07
C ALA A 266 18.34 29.38 -1.91
N VAL A 267 18.08 29.28 -3.20
CA VAL A 267 19.03 28.66 -4.13
C VAL A 267 20.31 29.47 -3.95
N ALA A 268 21.37 28.85 -3.44
CA ALA A 268 22.67 29.51 -3.39
C ALA A 268 22.96 29.95 -4.82
N ALA A 269 23.05 31.27 -5.05
CA ALA A 269 23.36 31.82 -6.35
C ALA A 269 24.68 31.18 -6.81
N ALA A 270 24.62 30.46 -7.93
CA ALA A 270 25.81 29.94 -8.62
C ALA A 270 26.61 31.09 -9.22
#